data_AF-A0A1G7JZ04-F1
#
_entry.id   AF-A0A1G7JZ04-F1
#
_cell.length_a   1.000
_cell.length_b   1.000
_cell.length_c   1.000
_cell.angle_alpha   90.00
_cell.angle_beta   90.00
_cell.angle_gamma   90.00
#
_symmetry.space_group_name_H-M   'P 1'
#
loop_
_entity.id
_entity.type
_entity.pdbx_description
1 polymer ?
#
loop_
_entity_poly.entity_id
_entity_poly.type
_entity_poly.pdbx_seq_one_letter_code
_entity_poly.pdbx_strand_id
1 'polypeptide(L)'
;MGISNKMADELDGIFNQWTKVRITDKDVMKLIQQAMAPSKEVLKSLKTGEELSTVFKNICDNAFMYAMASPTQQTETTKGTLFGAYNAITGYFQNVKEYKDEEAKVKSIIGGTGQLRTQAAFDLCLGYAKNGEEALALN
;
A
#
# COMPACT_ATOMS: atom_id res chain seq x y z
N MET A 1 19.34 -21.06 -11.61
CA MET A 1 19.40 -20.19 -10.41
C MET A 1 19.98 -18.81 -10.73
N GLY A 2 19.60 -18.16 -11.86
CA GLY A 2 20.28 -16.92 -12.32
C GLY A 2 19.37 -15.77 -12.74
N ILE A 3 18.07 -16.02 -12.92
CA ILE A 3 17.07 -14.98 -13.28
C ILE A 3 16.32 -14.52 -12.02
N SER A 4 15.90 -15.46 -11.17
CA SER A 4 15.19 -15.15 -9.91
C SER A 4 16.03 -14.31 -8.93
N ASN A 5 17.35 -14.51 -8.86
CA ASN A 5 18.21 -13.71 -8.00
C ASN A 5 18.30 -12.25 -8.46
N LYS A 6 18.40 -12.00 -9.78
CA LYS A 6 18.46 -10.64 -10.31
C LYS A 6 17.19 -9.85 -10.00
N MET A 7 16.03 -10.49 -10.14
CA MET A 7 14.75 -9.86 -9.82
C MET A 7 14.61 -9.56 -8.32
N ALA A 8 15.12 -10.43 -7.45
CA ALA A 8 15.16 -10.18 -6.02
C ALA A 8 16.09 -9.00 -5.68
N ASP A 9 17.28 -8.96 -6.26
CA ASP A 9 18.24 -7.87 -6.07
C ASP A 9 17.68 -6.51 -6.54
N GLU A 10 16.94 -6.51 -7.66
CA GLU A 10 16.26 -5.32 -8.18
C GLU A 10 15.15 -4.83 -7.23
N LEU A 11 14.32 -5.74 -6.71
CA LEU A 11 13.27 -5.41 -5.74
C LEU A 11 13.86 -4.88 -4.43
N ASP A 12 14.92 -5.51 -3.93
CA ASP A 12 15.63 -5.06 -2.73
C ASP A 12 16.22 -3.66 -2.94
N GLY A 13 16.77 -3.38 -4.13
CA GLY A 13 17.22 -2.06 -4.52
C GLY A 13 16.10 -1.00 -4.48
N ILE A 14 14.94 -1.33 -5.03
CA ILE A 14 13.76 -0.45 -5.04
C ILE A 14 13.27 -0.19 -3.61
N PHE A 15 13.12 -1.22 -2.79
CA PHE A 15 12.65 -1.06 -1.41
C PHE A 15 13.65 -0.27 -0.56
N ASN A 16 14.94 -0.52 -0.70
CA ASN A 16 15.98 0.26 -0.03
C ASN A 16 15.95 1.73 -0.44
N GLN A 17 15.67 2.04 -1.71
CA GLN A 17 15.44 3.41 -2.15
C GLN A 17 14.22 4.03 -1.46
N TRP A 18 13.10 3.30 -1.37
CA TRP A 18 11.86 3.79 -0.73
C TRP A 18 12.01 4.09 0.76
N THR A 19 12.95 3.45 1.47
CA THR A 19 13.27 3.83 2.86
C THR A 19 13.79 5.26 3.00
N LYS A 20 14.32 5.85 1.91
CA LYS A 20 14.92 7.20 1.89
C LYS A 20 13.95 8.25 1.34
N VAL A 21 12.87 7.83 0.68
CA VAL A 21 11.84 8.72 0.14
C VAL A 21 10.88 9.10 1.25
N ARG A 22 10.77 10.39 1.57
CA ARG A 22 9.84 10.90 2.59
C ARG A 22 8.45 11.10 1.99
N ILE A 23 7.43 10.77 2.76
CA ILE A 23 6.02 10.91 2.39
C ILE A 23 5.24 11.53 3.54
N THR A 24 4.26 12.38 3.23
CA THR A 24 3.41 13.04 4.24
C THR A 24 2.26 12.13 4.65
N ASP A 25 1.72 12.28 5.85
CA ASP A 25 0.55 11.51 6.32
C ASP A 25 -0.65 11.64 5.37
N LYS A 26 -0.85 12.83 4.79
CA LYS A 26 -1.88 13.10 3.79
C LYS A 26 -1.68 12.23 2.55
N ASP A 27 -0.45 12.11 2.07
CA ASP A 27 -0.15 11.31 0.88
C ASP A 27 -0.14 9.82 1.18
N VAL A 28 0.24 9.39 2.39
CA VAL A 28 0.06 8.00 2.85
C VAL A 28 -1.41 7.62 2.76
N MET A 29 -2.32 8.46 3.28
CA MET A 29 -3.76 8.20 3.20
C MET A 29 -4.25 8.14 1.74
N LYS A 30 -3.84 9.08 0.88
CA LYS A 30 -4.20 9.05 -0.55
C LYS A 30 -3.72 7.77 -1.24
N LEU A 31 -2.48 7.36 -0.99
CA LEU A 31 -1.88 6.16 -1.57
C LEU A 31 -2.64 4.91 -1.12
N ILE A 32 -2.97 4.82 0.17
CA ILE A 32 -3.80 3.74 0.73
C ILE A 32 -5.17 3.71 0.03
N GLN A 33 -5.85 4.85 -0.06
CA GLN A 33 -7.18 4.92 -0.70
C GLN A 33 -7.14 4.46 -2.15
N GLN A 34 -6.16 4.91 -2.94
CA GLN A 34 -6.03 4.51 -4.33
C GLN A 34 -5.67 3.03 -4.49
N ALA A 35 -4.71 2.54 -3.69
CA ALA A 35 -4.32 1.12 -3.74
C ALA A 35 -5.46 0.19 -3.30
N MET A 36 -6.23 0.58 -2.28
CA MET A 36 -7.32 -0.23 -1.73
C MET A 36 -8.60 -0.18 -2.57
N ALA A 37 -8.74 0.77 -3.50
CA ALA A 37 -9.97 0.98 -4.28
C ALA A 37 -10.35 -0.28 -5.09
N PRO A 38 -11.47 -0.97 -4.78
CA PRO A 38 -11.78 -2.27 -5.36
C PRO A 38 -12.09 -2.21 -6.87
N SER A 39 -12.45 -1.04 -7.39
CA SER A 39 -12.83 -0.84 -8.78
C SER A 39 -12.53 0.57 -9.27
N LYS A 40 -12.67 0.79 -10.58
CA LYS A 40 -12.48 2.12 -11.21
C LYS A 40 -13.54 3.12 -10.75
N GLU A 41 -14.74 2.66 -10.42
CA GLU A 41 -15.81 3.49 -9.87
C GLU A 41 -15.39 4.09 -8.53
N VAL A 42 -14.75 3.31 -7.64
CA VAL A 42 -14.27 3.84 -6.36
C VAL A 42 -13.14 4.86 -6.56
N LEU A 43 -12.24 4.65 -7.53
CA LEU A 43 -11.24 5.65 -7.91
C LEU A 43 -11.89 6.94 -8.45
N LYS A 44 -12.95 6.81 -9.26
CA LYS A 44 -13.72 7.96 -9.72
C LYS A 44 -14.37 8.70 -8.56
N SER A 45 -15.00 7.99 -7.62
CA SER A 45 -15.62 8.61 -6.45
C SER A 45 -14.61 9.31 -5.54
N LEU A 46 -13.40 8.74 -5.38
CA LEU A 46 -12.28 9.41 -4.71
C LEU A 46 -11.90 10.73 -5.40
N LYS A 47 -11.87 10.75 -6.73
CA LYS A 47 -11.56 11.94 -7.52
C LYS A 47 -12.66 13.00 -7.44
N THR A 48 -13.93 12.61 -7.52
CA THR A 48 -15.07 13.52 -7.54
C THR A 48 -15.53 13.95 -6.15
N GLY A 49 -15.02 13.32 -5.08
CA GLY A 49 -15.46 13.55 -3.71
C GLY A 49 -16.85 12.99 -3.42
N GLU A 50 -17.29 12.01 -4.22
CA GLU A 50 -18.53 11.28 -3.99
C GLU A 50 -18.46 10.44 -2.70
N GLU A 51 -19.63 10.11 -2.16
CA GLU A 51 -19.72 9.34 -0.93
C GLU A 51 -19.16 7.93 -1.10
N LEU A 52 -18.17 7.60 -0.26
CA LEU A 52 -17.57 6.28 -0.20
C LEU A 52 -18.25 5.42 0.85
N SER A 53 -18.34 4.11 0.58
CA SER A 53 -18.92 3.16 1.53
C SER A 53 -18.16 3.17 2.85
N THR A 54 -18.89 3.01 3.95
CA THR A 54 -18.30 2.92 5.29
C THR A 54 -17.29 1.78 5.39
N VAL A 55 -17.54 0.66 4.72
CA VAL A 55 -16.61 -0.47 4.66
C VAL A 55 -15.28 -0.06 4.04
N PHE A 56 -15.30 0.67 2.91
CA PHE A 56 -14.08 1.13 2.26
C PHE A 56 -13.29 2.11 3.11
N LYS A 57 -13.99 3.08 3.73
CA LYS A 57 -13.37 4.05 4.66
C LYS A 57 -12.67 3.33 5.82
N ASN A 58 -13.36 2.39 6.47
CA ASN A 58 -12.79 1.61 7.57
C ASN A 58 -11.57 0.78 7.14
N ILE A 59 -11.55 0.23 5.92
CA ILE A 59 -10.37 -0.49 5.40
C ILE A 59 -9.17 0.46 5.29
N CYS A 60 -9.38 1.64 4.71
CA CYS A 60 -8.32 2.64 4.54
C CYS A 60 -7.82 3.15 5.89
N ASP A 61 -8.73 3.47 6.80
CA ASP A 61 -8.41 3.95 8.14
C ASP A 61 -7.63 2.90 8.94
N ASN A 62 -8.02 1.62 8.87
CA ASN A 62 -7.29 0.54 9.54
C ASN A 62 -5.88 0.34 8.99
N ALA A 63 -5.69 0.43 7.67
CA ALA A 63 -4.36 0.38 7.06
C ALA A 63 -3.51 1.59 7.47
N PHE A 64 -4.12 2.78 7.51
CA PHE A 64 -3.45 4.00 7.96
C PHE A 64 -3.07 3.93 9.44
N MET A 65 -3.97 3.47 10.30
CA MET A 65 -3.69 3.22 11.72
C MET A 65 -2.55 2.23 11.91
N TYR A 66 -2.47 1.17 11.10
CA TYR A 66 -1.34 0.25 11.14
C TYR A 66 -0.02 0.95 10.83
N ALA A 67 0.02 1.84 9.83
CA ALA A 67 1.18 2.68 9.53
C ALA A 67 1.59 3.57 10.72
N MET A 68 0.60 4.12 11.43
CA MET A 68 0.85 5.10 12.49
C MET A 68 1.16 4.50 13.86
N ALA A 69 0.70 3.28 14.14
CA ALA A 69 0.75 2.71 15.48
C ALA A 69 1.52 1.38 15.58
N SER A 70 1.66 0.62 14.50
CA SER A 70 2.36 -0.67 14.57
C SER A 70 3.84 -0.48 14.92
N PRO A 71 4.42 -1.22 15.90
CA PRO A 71 5.84 -1.13 16.21
C PRO A 71 6.75 -1.36 15.00
N THR A 72 6.34 -2.23 14.07
CA THR A 72 7.09 -2.51 12.83
C THR A 72 7.10 -1.34 11.83
N GLN A 73 6.24 -0.34 12.05
CA GLN A 73 6.13 0.89 11.24
C GLN A 73 6.76 2.11 11.91
N GLN A 74 7.28 1.95 13.13
CA GLN A 74 7.93 3.04 13.88
C GLN A 74 9.45 3.00 13.80
N THR A 75 10.01 2.21 12.89
CA THR A 75 11.46 2.13 12.65
C THR A 75 11.92 3.25 11.73
N GLU A 76 13.23 3.52 11.68
CA GLU A 76 13.80 4.54 10.77
C GLU A 76 13.51 4.26 9.29
N THR A 77 13.44 2.99 8.91
CA THR A 77 13.20 2.58 7.52
C THR A 77 11.75 2.70 7.08
N THR A 78 10.80 2.80 8.02
CA THR A 78 9.36 2.79 7.76
C THR A 78 8.69 4.12 8.12
N LYS A 79 9.03 4.71 9.27
CA LYS A 79 8.36 5.90 9.78
C LYS A 79 8.54 7.11 8.87
N GLY A 80 7.44 7.55 8.27
CA GLY A 80 7.41 8.68 7.33
C GLY A 80 8.16 8.41 6.03
N THR A 81 8.36 7.14 5.67
CA THR A 81 9.01 6.73 4.42
C THR A 81 7.98 6.11 3.47
N LEU A 82 8.28 6.16 2.18
CA LEU A 82 7.47 5.49 1.15
C LEU A 82 7.42 3.97 1.38
N PHE A 83 8.51 3.39 1.89
CA PHE A 83 8.55 1.98 2.27
C PHE A 83 7.56 1.69 3.41
N GLY A 84 7.42 2.58 4.40
CA GLY A 84 6.38 2.46 5.42
C GLY A 84 4.97 2.52 4.84
N ALA A 85 4.71 3.44 3.90
CA ALA A 85 3.43 3.56 3.23
C ALA A 85 3.05 2.27 2.46
N TYR A 86 4.00 1.68 1.74
CA TYR A 86 3.81 0.37 1.08
C TYR A 86 3.52 -0.73 2.11
N ASN A 87 4.31 -0.78 3.20
CA ASN A 87 4.12 -1.79 4.25
C ASN A 87 2.83 -1.61 5.06
N ALA A 88 2.20 -0.43 5.04
CA ALA A 88 0.89 -0.23 5.63
C ALA A 88 -0.18 -1.08 4.92
N ILE A 89 -0.10 -1.14 3.59
CA ILE A 89 -1.05 -1.87 2.75
C ILE A 89 -0.79 -3.38 2.85
N THR A 90 0.47 -3.82 2.72
CA THR A 90 0.81 -5.24 2.87
C THR A 90 0.56 -5.72 4.31
N GLY A 91 0.90 -4.90 5.29
CA GLY A 91 0.67 -5.13 6.72
C GLY A 91 -0.81 -5.22 7.07
N TYR A 92 -1.69 -4.46 6.41
CA TYR A 92 -3.13 -4.61 6.57
C TYR A 92 -3.59 -6.03 6.21
N PHE A 93 -3.21 -6.54 5.04
CA PHE A 93 -3.57 -7.90 4.62
C PHE A 93 -2.88 -9.00 5.44
N GLN A 94 -1.72 -8.71 6.02
CA GLN A 94 -0.99 -9.68 6.83
C GLN A 94 -1.46 -9.72 8.29
N ASN A 95 -1.80 -8.58 8.89
CA ASN A 95 -1.87 -8.47 10.35
C ASN A 95 -3.19 -7.87 10.86
N VAL A 96 -3.96 -7.20 10.00
CA VAL A 96 -5.17 -6.46 10.44
C VAL A 96 -6.45 -7.07 9.87
N LYS A 97 -6.44 -7.45 8.60
CA LYS A 97 -7.60 -8.06 7.96
C LYS A 97 -7.88 -9.42 8.60
N GLU A 98 -9.11 -9.59 9.06
CA GLU A 98 -9.60 -10.89 9.51
C GLU A 98 -9.88 -11.81 8.32
N TYR A 99 -9.49 -13.07 8.47
CA TYR A 99 -9.72 -14.15 7.53
C TYR A 99 -10.38 -15.31 8.25
N LYS A 100 -11.14 -16.12 7.51
CA LYS A 100 -11.77 -17.32 8.05
C LYS A 100 -10.74 -18.31 8.61
N ASP A 101 -9.62 -18.46 7.91
CA ASP A 101 -8.53 -19.38 8.21
C ASP A 101 -7.24 -18.90 7.53
N GLU A 102 -6.12 -19.53 7.87
CA GLU A 102 -4.80 -19.20 7.32
C GLU A 102 -4.73 -19.47 5.81
N GLU A 103 -5.43 -20.48 5.30
CA GLU A 103 -5.46 -20.80 3.86
C GLU A 103 -6.10 -19.66 3.07
N ALA A 104 -7.23 -19.12 3.55
CA ALA A 104 -7.89 -17.96 2.96
C ALA A 104 -6.99 -16.72 2.98
N LYS A 105 -6.20 -16.53 4.04
CA LYS A 105 -5.19 -15.46 4.13
C LYS A 105 -4.12 -15.63 3.06
N VAL A 106 -3.50 -16.80 2.98
CA VAL A 106 -2.46 -17.12 1.98
C VAL A 106 -3.00 -16.92 0.57
N LYS A 107 -4.19 -17.46 0.27
CA LYS A 107 -4.85 -17.30 -1.03
C LYS A 107 -5.06 -15.84 -1.40
N SER A 108 -5.49 -15.01 -0.43
CA SER A 108 -5.69 -13.59 -0.67
C SER A 108 -4.38 -12.86 -0.99
N ILE A 109 -3.30 -13.16 -0.25
CA ILE A 109 -2.01 -12.47 -0.37
C ILE A 109 -1.26 -12.89 -1.64
N ILE A 110 -1.30 -14.16 -2.02
CA ILE A 110 -0.48 -14.70 -3.11
C ILE A 110 -1.21 -14.67 -4.46
N GLY A 111 -2.55 -14.79 -4.47
CA GLY A 111 -3.32 -14.99 -5.70
C GLY A 111 -4.69 -14.32 -5.73
N GLY A 112 -4.97 -13.42 -4.78
CA GLY A 112 -6.30 -12.86 -4.59
C GLY A 112 -6.28 -11.35 -4.37
N THR A 113 -7.27 -10.85 -3.65
CA THR A 113 -7.45 -9.40 -3.44
C THR A 113 -6.22 -8.76 -2.81
N GLY A 114 -5.59 -9.39 -1.81
CA GLY A 114 -4.38 -8.87 -1.17
C GLY A 114 -3.22 -8.69 -2.16
N GLN A 115 -3.04 -9.64 -3.08
CA GLN A 115 -2.04 -9.54 -4.15
C GLN A 115 -2.33 -8.34 -5.06
N LEU A 116 -3.58 -8.20 -5.53
CA LEU A 116 -3.97 -7.12 -6.45
C LEU A 116 -3.78 -5.73 -5.82
N ARG A 117 -4.11 -5.57 -4.54
CA ARG A 117 -3.91 -4.30 -3.82
C ARG A 117 -2.44 -4.03 -3.52
N THR A 118 -1.66 -5.07 -3.27
CA THR A 118 -0.20 -4.96 -3.11
C THR A 118 0.46 -4.53 -4.42
N GLN A 119 0.05 -5.07 -5.57
CA GLN A 119 0.57 -4.63 -6.86
C GLN A 119 0.20 -3.18 -7.17
N ALA A 120 -1.05 -2.78 -6.93
CA ALA A 120 -1.47 -1.38 -7.10
C ALA A 120 -0.66 -0.43 -6.20
N ALA A 121 -0.40 -0.83 -4.95
CA ALA A 121 0.45 -0.08 -4.03
C ALA A 121 1.88 0.03 -4.53
N PHE A 122 2.45 -1.05 -5.08
CA PHE A 122 3.79 -1.05 -5.64
C PHE A 122 3.89 -0.07 -6.81
N ASP A 123 2.93 -0.10 -7.74
CA ASP A 123 2.90 0.78 -8.91
C ASP A 123 2.77 2.26 -8.51
N LEU A 124 1.91 2.55 -7.53
CA LEU A 124 1.75 3.90 -6.97
C LEU A 124 3.03 4.38 -6.26
N CYS A 125 3.69 3.52 -5.48
CA CYS A 125 4.96 3.86 -4.85
C CYS A 125 6.06 4.08 -5.89
N LEU A 126 6.12 3.28 -6.95
CA LEU A 126 7.07 3.47 -8.04
C LEU A 126 6.86 4.82 -8.74
N GLY A 127 5.60 5.22 -8.94
CA GLY A 127 5.24 6.55 -9.44
C GLY A 127 5.67 7.66 -8.47
N TYR A 128 5.32 7.53 -7.17
CA TYR A 128 5.63 8.52 -6.14
C TYR A 128 7.14 8.73 -5.96
N ALA A 129 7.92 7.64 -6.00
CA ALA A 129 9.37 7.72 -5.91
C ALA A 129 10.02 8.53 -7.05
N LYS A 130 9.35 8.64 -8.21
CA LYS A 130 9.83 9.38 -9.39
C LYS A 130 9.28 10.81 -9.45
N ASN A 131 7.99 10.97 -9.16
CA ASN A 131 7.25 12.20 -9.44
C ASN A 131 6.67 12.86 -8.17
N GLY A 132 6.93 12.31 -6.99
CA GLY A 132 6.39 12.81 -5.73
C GLY A 132 4.86 12.77 -5.69
N GLU A 133 4.26 13.81 -5.09
CA GLU A 133 2.81 13.91 -4.90
C GLU A 133 1.99 13.90 -6.21
N GLU A 134 2.60 14.32 -7.34
CA GLU A 134 1.94 14.32 -8.66
C GLU A 134 1.56 12.91 -9.10
N ALA A 135 2.30 11.88 -8.66
CA ALA A 135 1.96 10.49 -8.95
C ALA A 135 0.62 10.04 -8.33
N LEU A 136 0.12 10.77 -7.33
CA LEU A 136 -1.15 10.50 -6.66
C LEU A 136 -2.27 11.40 -7.18
N ALA A 137 -2.03 12.23 -8.19
CA ALA A 137 -3.08 13.00 -8.83
C ALA A 137 -3.99 12.07 -9.65
N LEU A 138 -5.26 11.95 -9.24
CA LEU A 138 -6.28 11.24 -10.00
C LEU A 138 -6.72 12.10 -11.19
N ASN A 139 -6.10 11.91 -12.35
CA ASN A 139 -6.38 12.63 -13.60
C ASN A 139 -7.72 12.29 -14.23
#